data_AF-A0A392UVL3-F1
#
_entry.id   AF-A0A392UVL3-F1
#
_cell.length_a   1.000
_cell.length_b   1.000
_cell.length_c   1.000
_cell.angle_alpha   90.00
_cell.angle_beta   90.00
_cell.angle_gamma   90.00
#
_symmetry.space_group_name_H-M   'P 1'
#
loop_
_entity.id
_entity.type
_entity.pdbx_description
1 polymer ?
#
loop_
_entity_poly.entity_id
_entity_poly.type
_entity_poly.pdbx_seq_one_letter_code
_entity_poly.pdbx_strand_id
1 'polypeptide(L)' 'MKASQSRQKIYHDKRRNDIEFQEGDHVFLRVTSTTGIGRAFKSRKLTP' A
#
# COMPACT_ATOMS: atom_id res chain seq x y z
N MET A 1 -11.58 -9.25 -28.46
CA MET A 1 -11.67 -8.74 -27.06
C MET A 1 -10.49 -9.09 -26.16
N LYS A 2 -9.58 -10.02 -26.52
CA LYS A 2 -8.44 -10.43 -25.68
C LYS A 2 -7.21 -9.52 -25.77
N ALA A 3 -7.02 -8.81 -26.88
CA ALA A 3 -5.83 -7.98 -27.13
C ALA A 3 -5.76 -6.70 -26.26
N SER A 4 -6.90 -6.16 -25.82
CA SER A 4 -6.94 -5.02 -24.89
C SER A 4 -6.57 -5.45 -23.48
N GLN A 5 -7.09 -6.60 -23.02
CA GLN A 5 -6.79 -7.16 -21.70
C GLN A 5 -5.33 -7.58 -21.54
N SER A 6 -4.72 -8.16 -22.59
CA SER A 6 -3.28 -8.51 -22.55
C SER A 6 -2.39 -7.27 -22.44
N ARG A 7 -2.72 -6.17 -23.15
CA ARG A 7 -2.02 -4.89 -23.03
C ARG A 7 -2.13 -4.29 -21.63
N GLN A 8 -3.34 -4.29 -21.05
CA GLN A 8 -3.56 -3.79 -19.69
C GLN A 8 -2.76 -4.60 -18.66
N LYS A 9 -2.76 -5.93 -18.78
CA LYS A 9 -1.99 -6.83 -17.91
C LYS A 9 -0.49 -6.56 -18.00
N ILE A 10 0.07 -6.42 -19.19
CA ILE A 10 1.50 -6.12 -19.36
C ILE A 10 1.88 -4.76 -18.74
N TYR A 11 1.03 -3.74 -18.88
CA TYR A 11 1.29 -2.45 -18.22
C TYR A 11 1.23 -2.54 -16.70
N HIS A 12 0.37 -3.41 -16.16
CA HIS A 12 0.22 -3.62 -14.73
C HIS A 12 1.36 -4.48 -14.14
N ASP A 13 1.78 -5.50 -14.87
CA ASP A 13 2.88 -6.41 -14.52
C ASP A 13 4.22 -5.66 -14.57
N LYS A 14 4.46 -4.81 -15.59
CA LYS A 14 5.67 -3.96 -15.69
C LYS A 14 5.86 -2.97 -14.55
N ARG A 15 4.81 -2.67 -13.77
CA ARG A 15 4.87 -1.76 -12.62
C ARG A 15 5.00 -2.47 -11.28
N ARG A 16 4.92 -3.80 -11.28
CA ARG A 16 5.22 -4.62 -10.10
C ARG A 16 6.62 -5.18 -10.30
N ASN A 17 7.60 -4.52 -9.70
CA ASN A 17 8.87 -5.17 -9.45
C ASN A 17 8.63 -6.15 -8.30
N ASP A 18 8.95 -7.43 -8.51
CA ASP A 18 9.02 -8.37 -7.41
C ASP A 18 10.12 -7.89 -6.47
N ILE A 19 9.75 -7.53 -5.25
CA ILE A 19 10.70 -7.05 -4.25
C ILE A 19 11.30 -8.29 -3.60
N GLU A 20 12.51 -8.64 -4.03
CA GLU A 20 13.31 -9.69 -3.41
C GLU A 20 14.15 -9.07 -2.30
N PHE A 21 14.00 -9.56 -1.07
CA PHE A 21 14.79 -9.15 0.08
C PHE A 21 15.86 -10.18 0.37
N GLN A 22 17.06 -9.73 0.74
CA GLN A 22 18.17 -10.59 1.17
C GLN A 22 18.29 -10.60 2.70
N GLU A 23 18.96 -11.61 3.24
CA GLU A 23 19.26 -11.66 4.68
C GLU A 23 20.13 -10.45 5.09
N GLY A 24 19.61 -9.61 5.98
CA GLY A 24 20.26 -8.36 6.42
C GLY A 24 19.64 -7.07 5.89
N ASP A 25 18.69 -7.16 4.95
CA ASP A 25 17.95 -5.99 4.47
C ASP A 25 17.00 -5.45 5.54
N HIS A 26 17.21 -4.19 5.93
CA HIS A 26 16.34 -3.50 6.88
C HIS A 26 15.23 -2.77 6.14
N VAL A 27 14.04 -3.35 6.13
CA VAL A 27 12.87 -2.81 5.41
C VAL A 27 11.83 -2.26 6.37
N PHE A 28 11.40 -1.03 6.11
CA PHE A 28 10.36 -0.37 6.91
C PHE A 28 9.03 -0.41 6.16
N LEU A 29 8.01 -1.01 6.77
CA LEU A 29 6.66 -0.95 6.23
C LEU A 29 6.06 0.44 6.47
N ARG A 30 5.71 1.15 5.40
CA ARG A 30 4.94 2.40 5.52
C ARG A 30 3.48 2.08 5.81
N VAL A 31 3.12 2.01 7.08
CA VAL A 31 1.73 1.84 7.52
C VAL A 31 1.05 3.21 7.58
N THR A 32 0.10 3.46 6.69
CA THR A 32 -0.90 4.51 6.90
C THR A 32 -2.04 3.91 7.70
N SER A 33 -2.36 4.48 8.87
CA SER A 33 -3.55 4.07 9.61
C SER A 33 -4.78 4.27 8.71
N THR A 34 -5.38 3.17 8.26
CA THR A 34 -6.68 3.22 7.57
C THR A 34 -7.73 3.53 8.63
N THR A 35 -7.93 4.82 8.92
CA THR A 35 -9.06 5.28 9.71
C THR A 35 -10.32 4.93 8.91
N GLY A 36 -10.92 3.77 9.21
CA GLY A 36 -12.15 3.33 8.57
C GLY A 36 -13.20 4.44 8.70
N ILE A 37 -13.92 4.66 7.60
CA ILE A 37 -15.05 5.60 7.50
C ILE A 37 -16.01 5.28 8.64
N GLY A 38 -15.99 6.09 9.71
CA GLY A 38 -16.80 5.88 10.91
C GLY A 38 -16.11 6.18 12.24
N ARG A 39 -14.79 6.28 12.32
CA ARG A 39 -14.11 6.72 13.56
C ARG A 39 -13.74 8.20 13.48
N ALA A 40 -14.55 9.04 14.11
CA ALA A 40 -14.20 10.43 14.37
C ALA A 40 -13.00 10.48 15.35
N PHE A 41 -11.92 11.15 14.96
CA PHE A 41 -10.87 11.55 15.91
C PHE A 41 -11.44 12.66 16.81
N LYS A 42 -12.08 12.30 17.92
CA LYS A 42 -12.20 13.25 19.04
C LYS A 42 -10.83 13.33 19.70
N SER A 43 -9.99 14.24 19.22
CA SER A 43 -8.83 14.70 19.98
C SER A 43 -9.33 15.51 21.18
N ARG A 44 -9.66 14.83 22.29
CA ARG A 44 -9.63 15.53 23.58
C ARG A 44 -8.17 15.59 24.01
N LYS A 45 -7.64 16.81 24.08
CA LYS A 45 -6.43 17.11 24.84
C LYS A 45 -6.63 16.52 26.25
N LEU A 46 -5.82 15.53 26.63
CA LEU A 46 -5.74 15.08 28.01
C LEU A 46 -4.87 16.10 28.75
N THR A 47 -5.47 17.22 29.11
CA THR A 47 -4.92 18.09 30.14
C THR A 47 -5.52 17.67 31.48
N PRO A 48 -4.71 17.52 32.55
CA PRO A 48 -5.24 17.35 33.90
C PRO A 48 -6.11 18.53 34.31
#